data_AF-A0A2N2THF8-F1
#
_entry.id   AF-A0A2N2THF8-F1
#
_cell.length_a   1.000
_cell.length_b   1.000
_cell.length_c   1.000
_cell.angle_alpha   90.00
_cell.angle_beta   90.00
_cell.angle_gamma   90.00
#
_symmetry.space_group_name_H-M   'P 1'
#
loop_
_entity.id
_entity.type
_entity.pdbx_description
1 polymer ?
#
loop_
_entity_poly.entity_id
_entity_poly.type
_entity_poly.pdbx_seq_one_letter_code
_entity_poly.pdbx_strand_id
1 'polypeptide(L)'
;MDIASGNTAFDRKRVVAMTGNIISDTMYGTFIRPRQEVECNGFVSAPGHLQAFDLKGFSALRPVRDFVERDVRFETTTCIGYAIFHWDGVHRIYHGALVTDKEHQLLRQFDRRDLGLPYRRTSDAVMSAMRFRLTDECLMDRTPVWQRH
;
A
#
# COMPACT_ATOMS: atom_id res chain seq x y z
N MET A 1 8.84 -9.30 -13.43
CA MET A 1 9.17 -8.16 -14.31
C MET A 1 9.90 -7.15 -13.44
N ASP A 2 11.18 -6.85 -13.71
CA ASP A 2 11.97 -5.96 -12.86
C ASP A 2 11.47 -4.52 -12.92
N ILE A 3 11.46 -3.84 -11.77
CA ILE A 3 10.92 -2.47 -11.60
C ILE A 3 11.93 -1.39 -12.01
N ALA A 4 13.22 -1.73 -12.14
CA ALA A 4 14.31 -0.87 -12.61
C ALA A 4 14.21 0.59 -12.11
N SER A 5 14.08 0.75 -10.80
CA SER A 5 13.88 2.05 -10.13
C SER A 5 15.15 2.92 -10.09
N GLY A 6 16.30 2.36 -10.44
CA GLY A 6 17.61 3.02 -10.30
C GLY A 6 18.15 2.99 -8.88
N ASN A 7 17.41 2.39 -7.93
CA ASN A 7 17.91 2.10 -6.60
C ASN A 7 18.44 0.67 -6.55
N THR A 8 19.76 0.52 -6.59
CA THR A 8 20.41 -0.80 -6.68
C THR A 8 20.03 -1.75 -5.54
N ALA A 9 19.80 -1.26 -4.31
CA ALA A 9 19.41 -2.11 -3.20
C ALA A 9 17.98 -2.63 -3.35
N PHE A 10 17.08 -1.79 -3.85
CA PHE A 10 15.70 -2.15 -4.14
C PHE A 10 15.60 -3.07 -5.37
N ASP A 11 16.28 -2.72 -6.46
CA ASP A 11 16.22 -3.44 -7.74
C ASP A 11 16.84 -4.85 -7.63
N ARG A 12 17.90 -5.02 -6.81
CA ARG A 12 18.51 -6.34 -6.56
C ARG A 12 17.55 -7.37 -5.97
N LYS A 13 16.44 -6.94 -5.38
CA LYS A 13 15.43 -7.82 -4.77
C LYS A 13 14.42 -8.40 -5.75
N ARG A 14 14.59 -8.20 -7.07
CA ARG A 14 13.67 -8.69 -8.15
C ARG A 14 12.22 -8.39 -7.81
N VAL A 15 11.93 -7.11 -7.57
CA VAL A 15 10.66 -6.68 -7.00
C VAL A 15 9.50 -7.08 -7.89
N VAL A 16 8.57 -7.86 -7.32
CA VAL A 16 7.28 -8.15 -7.95
C VAL A 16 6.25 -7.24 -7.30
N ALA A 17 5.83 -6.19 -8.00
CA ALA A 17 4.70 -5.38 -7.58
C ALA A 17 3.40 -6.13 -7.87
N MET A 18 2.64 -6.43 -6.83
CA MET A 18 1.31 -7.04 -6.90
C MET A 18 0.34 -6.23 -6.05
N THR A 19 -0.93 -6.22 -6.45
CA THR A 19 -1.98 -5.51 -5.72
C THR A 19 -2.64 -6.38 -4.65
N GLY A 20 -3.30 -5.75 -3.68
CA GLY A 20 -4.04 -6.43 -2.61
C GLY A 20 -3.17 -6.84 -1.42
N ASN A 21 -3.49 -7.99 -0.81
CA ASN A 21 -2.77 -8.53 0.36
C ASN A 21 -1.44 -9.14 -0.07
N ILE A 22 -0.34 -8.50 0.31
CA ILE A 22 1.02 -8.95 -0.02
C ILE A 22 1.99 -8.63 1.12
N ILE A 23 2.89 -9.57 1.39
CA ILE A 23 4.03 -9.38 2.28
C ILE A 23 5.27 -9.83 1.51
N SER A 24 6.19 -8.91 1.27
CA SER A 24 7.45 -9.20 0.59
C SER A 24 8.62 -8.44 1.21
N ASP A 25 9.82 -8.71 0.71
CA ASP A 25 11.06 -8.03 1.09
C ASP A 25 11.06 -6.52 0.78
N THR A 26 10.17 -6.07 -0.10
CA THR A 26 10.17 -4.70 -0.62
C THR A 26 8.82 -3.99 -0.55
N MET A 27 7.77 -4.71 -0.19
CA MET A 27 6.46 -4.11 0.03
C MET A 27 5.61 -4.88 1.03
N TYR A 28 4.72 -4.13 1.66
CA TYR A 28 3.57 -4.65 2.37
C TYR A 28 2.33 -4.02 1.76
N GLY A 29 1.32 -4.84 1.44
CA GLY A 29 0.03 -4.39 0.93
C GLY A 29 -1.09 -5.09 1.67
N THR A 30 -2.17 -4.38 1.96
CA THR A 30 -3.34 -5.00 2.58
C THR A 30 -4.63 -4.26 2.27
N PHE A 31 -5.72 -5.00 2.12
CA PHE A 31 -7.06 -4.43 2.17
C PHE A 31 -7.36 -3.94 3.57
N ILE A 32 -7.84 -2.70 3.67
CA ILE A 32 -8.23 -2.08 4.93
C ILE A 32 -9.74 -1.95 4.91
N ARG A 33 -10.39 -2.63 5.85
CA ARG A 33 -11.84 -2.66 5.95
C ARG A 33 -12.42 -1.29 6.33
N PRO A 34 -13.68 -1.02 5.95
CA PRO A 34 -14.42 0.13 6.45
C PRO A 34 -14.52 0.11 7.98
N ARG A 35 -14.62 1.29 8.58
CA ARG A 35 -14.77 1.42 10.04
C ARG A 35 -16.07 0.78 10.54
N GLN A 36 -17.15 0.85 9.76
CA GLN A 36 -18.45 0.27 10.12
C GLN A 36 -18.50 -1.25 9.94
N GLU A 37 -17.48 -1.86 9.32
CA GLU A 37 -17.40 -3.31 9.26
C GLU A 37 -17.05 -3.86 10.66
N VAL A 38 -17.98 -4.61 11.23
CA VAL A 38 -17.91 -5.12 12.61
C VAL A 38 -17.86 -6.64 12.69
N GLU A 39 -18.24 -7.35 11.63
CA GLU A 39 -18.31 -8.81 11.63
C GLU A 39 -17.16 -9.43 10.84
N CYS A 40 -16.50 -10.43 11.41
CA CYS A 40 -15.50 -11.23 10.71
C CYS A 40 -15.45 -12.64 11.31
N ASN A 41 -15.52 -13.67 10.46
CA ASN A 41 -15.44 -15.08 10.85
C ASN A 41 -16.46 -15.48 11.95
N GLY A 42 -17.67 -14.92 11.93
CA GLY A 42 -18.72 -15.17 12.91
C GLY A 42 -18.56 -14.45 14.25
N PHE A 43 -17.57 -13.56 14.38
CA PHE A 43 -17.39 -12.71 15.56
C PHE A 43 -17.78 -11.26 15.25
N VAL A 44 -18.46 -10.62 16.19
CA VAL A 44 -18.83 -9.20 16.12
C VAL A 44 -17.91 -8.39 17.04
N SER A 45 -17.29 -7.35 16.49
CA SER A 45 -16.38 -6.43 17.16
C SER A 45 -16.96 -5.01 17.22
N ALA A 46 -16.34 -4.11 18.00
CA ALA A 46 -16.71 -2.70 17.96
C ALA A 46 -16.36 -2.05 16.61
N PRO A 47 -17.10 -1.02 16.14
CA PRO A 47 -16.74 -0.25 14.96
C PRO A 47 -15.30 0.25 15.01
N GLY A 48 -14.57 0.08 13.91
CA GLY A 48 -13.17 0.44 13.76
C GLY A 48 -12.18 -0.60 14.30
N HIS A 49 -12.63 -1.63 15.03
CA HIS A 49 -11.72 -2.68 15.52
C HIS A 49 -11.03 -3.43 14.36
N LEU A 50 -11.81 -3.83 13.36
CA LEU A 50 -11.32 -4.56 12.19
C LEU A 50 -10.40 -3.69 11.33
N GLN A 51 -10.79 -2.44 11.07
CA GLN A 51 -9.94 -1.47 10.38
C GLN A 51 -8.61 -1.23 11.12
N ALA A 52 -8.65 -1.05 12.45
CA ALA A 52 -7.45 -0.85 13.25
C ALA A 52 -6.51 -2.06 13.24
N PHE A 53 -7.07 -3.28 13.15
CA PHE A 53 -6.32 -4.51 12.97
C PHE A 53 -5.60 -4.51 11.62
N ASP A 54 -6.29 -4.20 10.52
CA ASP A 54 -5.69 -4.14 9.18
C ASP A 54 -4.58 -3.08 9.10
N LEU A 55 -4.75 -1.96 9.81
CA LEU A 55 -3.77 -0.87 9.89
C LEU A 55 -2.52 -1.20 10.75
N LYS A 56 -2.43 -2.37 11.39
CA LYS A 56 -1.26 -2.74 12.23
C LYS A 56 0.05 -2.75 11.44
N GLY A 57 0.01 -3.15 10.16
CA GLY A 57 1.17 -3.15 9.27
C GLY A 57 1.76 -1.75 9.01
N PHE A 58 1.00 -0.69 9.33
CA PHE A 58 1.39 0.72 9.17
C PHE A 58 1.70 1.40 10.51
N SER A 59 1.98 0.64 11.58
CA SER A 59 2.33 1.20 12.90
C SER A 59 3.50 2.18 12.85
N ALA A 60 4.52 1.92 12.03
CA ALA A 60 5.64 2.83 11.80
C ALA A 60 5.33 4.00 10.84
N LEU A 61 4.15 4.01 10.22
CA LEU A 61 3.72 4.95 9.19
C LEU A 61 2.46 5.70 9.64
N ARG A 62 2.57 6.42 10.76
CA ARG A 62 1.44 7.13 11.40
C ARG A 62 0.61 7.99 10.43
N PRO A 63 1.20 8.75 9.47
CA PRO A 63 0.42 9.57 8.53
C PRO A 63 -0.54 8.76 7.65
N VAL A 64 -0.19 7.52 7.29
CA VAL A 64 -1.07 6.62 6.54
C VAL A 64 -2.27 6.23 7.39
N ARG A 65 -2.03 5.88 8.66
CA ARG A 65 -3.09 5.55 9.61
C ARG A 65 -4.02 6.73 9.84
N ASP A 66 -3.46 7.90 10.10
CA ASP A 66 -4.24 9.11 10.37
C ASP A 66 -5.08 9.52 9.14
N PHE A 67 -4.57 9.33 7.93
CA PHE A 67 -5.35 9.55 6.71
C PHE A 67 -6.56 8.61 6.63
N VAL A 68 -6.38 7.33 6.90
CA VAL A 68 -7.48 6.35 6.84
C VAL A 68 -8.47 6.53 7.99
N GLU A 69 -7.99 6.73 9.22
CA GLU A 69 -8.83 6.83 10.42
C GLU A 69 -9.67 8.14 10.45
N ARG A 70 -9.26 9.19 9.72
CA ARG A 70 -9.93 10.51 9.76
C ARG A 70 -10.78 10.84 8.54
N ASP A 71 -10.62 10.10 7.45
CA ASP A 71 -11.37 10.36 6.22
C ASP A 71 -12.71 9.62 6.24
N VAL A 72 -13.79 10.39 6.15
CA VAL A 72 -15.18 9.89 6.24
C VAL A 72 -15.53 8.86 5.17
N ARG A 73 -14.79 8.80 4.06
CA ARG A 73 -14.99 7.79 3.01
C ARG A 73 -14.77 6.37 3.53
N PHE A 74 -13.81 6.20 4.45
CA PHE A 74 -13.44 4.90 5.00
C PHE A 74 -14.33 4.46 6.18
N GLU A 75 -15.41 5.19 6.46
CA GLU A 75 -16.47 4.70 7.33
C GLU A 75 -17.18 3.50 6.69
N THR A 76 -17.43 3.56 5.38
CA THR A 76 -18.20 2.54 4.63
C THR A 76 -17.46 1.93 3.44
N THR A 77 -16.29 2.47 3.10
CA THR A 77 -15.56 2.05 1.88
C THR A 77 -14.23 1.38 2.23
N THR A 78 -13.96 0.25 1.60
CA THR A 78 -12.67 -0.46 1.66
C THR A 78 -11.62 0.30 0.85
N CYS A 79 -10.38 0.31 1.33
CA CYS A 79 -9.23 0.80 0.57
C CYS A 79 -8.10 -0.24 0.61
N ILE A 80 -7.03 0.01 -0.14
CA ILE A 80 -5.81 -0.80 -0.09
C ILE A 80 -4.66 0.11 0.33
N GLY A 81 -3.99 -0.25 1.41
CA GLY A 81 -2.76 0.42 1.84
C GLY A 81 -1.55 -0.33 1.33
N TYR A 82 -0.53 0.41 0.86
CA TYR A 82 0.77 -0.12 0.48
C TYR A 82 1.90 0.63 1.20
N ALA A 83 2.82 -0.10 1.82
CA ALA A 83 4.06 0.43 2.35
C ALA A 83 5.24 -0.11 1.54
N ILE A 84 6.06 0.78 0.98
CA ILE A 84 7.14 0.43 0.06
C ILE A 84 8.46 0.65 0.80
N PHE A 85 9.32 -0.37 0.86
CA PHE A 85 10.56 -0.33 1.62
C PHE A 85 11.63 -1.25 1.03
N HIS A 86 12.81 -1.28 1.63
CA HIS A 86 13.73 -2.41 1.56
C HIS A 86 14.32 -2.66 2.94
N TRP A 87 15.05 -3.75 3.11
CA TRP A 87 15.77 -4.05 4.36
C TRP A 87 17.23 -3.60 4.25
N ASP A 88 17.75 -2.93 5.29
CA ASP A 88 19.19 -2.67 5.46
C ASP A 88 19.94 -3.84 6.13
N GLY A 89 19.25 -4.96 6.33
CA GLY A 89 19.69 -6.13 7.08
C GLY A 89 18.90 -6.32 8.38
N VAL A 90 18.53 -5.24 9.06
CA VAL A 90 17.85 -5.28 10.36
C VAL A 90 16.55 -4.46 10.35
N HIS A 91 16.55 -3.32 9.67
CA HIS A 91 15.46 -2.36 9.67
C HIS A 91 14.85 -2.20 8.28
N ARG A 92 13.56 -1.86 8.26
CA ARG A 92 12.88 -1.41 7.05
C ARG A 92 13.23 0.04 6.75
N ILE A 93 13.77 0.28 5.57
CA ILE A 93 14.00 1.59 5.01
C ILE A 93 12.82 1.93 4.09
N TYR A 94 11.87 2.70 4.62
CA TYR A 94 10.66 3.09 3.89
C TYR A 94 10.95 4.12 2.78
N HIS A 95 10.50 3.86 1.57
CA HIS A 95 10.54 4.81 0.45
C HIS A 95 9.28 5.68 0.39
N GLY A 96 8.16 5.16 0.87
CA GLY A 96 6.88 5.86 0.88
C GLY A 96 5.73 4.89 1.10
N ALA A 97 4.52 5.42 0.95
CA ALA A 97 3.29 4.64 1.02
C ALA A 97 2.26 5.12 0.00
N LEU A 98 1.33 4.24 -0.34
CA LEU A 98 0.18 4.54 -1.20
C LEU A 98 -1.09 4.08 -0.50
N VAL A 99 -2.19 4.79 -0.74
CA VAL A 99 -3.55 4.34 -0.44
C VAL A 99 -4.35 4.43 -1.72
N THR A 100 -5.00 3.34 -2.12
CA THR A 100 -5.88 3.26 -3.29
C THR A 100 -7.28 2.86 -2.87
N ASP A 101 -8.27 3.06 -3.73
CA ASP A 101 -9.55 2.35 -3.59
C ASP A 101 -9.41 0.87 -4.02
N LYS A 102 -10.53 0.13 -4.02
CA LYS A 102 -10.57 -1.28 -4.41
C LYS A 102 -10.40 -1.49 -5.92
N GLU A 103 -10.67 -0.47 -6.73
CA GLU A 103 -10.43 -0.40 -8.17
C GLU A 103 -8.99 0.06 -8.53
N HIS A 104 -8.14 0.23 -7.52
CA HIS A 104 -6.74 0.65 -7.64
C HIS A 104 -6.55 2.12 -8.08
N GLN A 105 -7.57 2.96 -8.00
CA GLN A 105 -7.41 4.41 -8.17
C GLN A 105 -6.59 4.98 -7.01
N LEU A 106 -5.59 5.79 -7.31
CA LEU A 106 -4.77 6.42 -6.28
C LEU A 106 -5.58 7.45 -5.48
N LEU A 107 -5.74 7.22 -4.17
CA LEU A 107 -6.38 8.17 -3.25
C LEU A 107 -5.36 9.08 -2.59
N ARG A 108 -4.20 8.54 -2.20
CA ARG A 108 -3.10 9.31 -1.60
C ARG A 108 -1.76 8.63 -1.78
N GLN A 109 -0.74 9.42 -2.10
CA GLN A 109 0.67 9.03 -1.98
C GLN A 109 1.30 9.77 -0.79
N PHE A 110 2.17 9.07 -0.07
CA PHE A 110 3.01 9.62 1.00
C PHE A 110 4.46 9.47 0.59
N ASP A 111 5.14 10.59 0.38
CA ASP A 111 6.59 10.62 0.21
C ASP A 111 7.30 10.49 1.57
N ARG A 112 8.63 10.44 1.55
CA ARG A 112 9.40 10.35 2.81
C ARG A 112 9.16 11.51 3.76
N ARG A 113 8.97 12.73 3.24
CA ARG A 113 8.72 13.92 4.07
C ARG A 113 7.34 13.84 4.70
N ASP A 114 6.33 13.39 3.96
CA ASP A 114 4.99 13.13 4.52
C ASP A 114 5.06 12.14 5.69
N LEU A 115 5.98 11.16 5.62
CA LEU A 115 6.22 10.15 6.65
C LEU A 115 7.13 10.62 7.81
N GLY A 116 7.58 11.88 7.81
CA GLY A 116 8.52 12.40 8.80
C GLY A 116 9.96 11.87 8.65
N LEU A 117 10.31 11.35 7.47
CA LEU A 117 11.62 10.78 7.17
C LEU A 117 12.48 11.74 6.33
N PRO A 118 13.82 11.68 6.44
CA PRO A 118 14.71 12.52 5.63
C PRO A 118 14.51 12.29 4.13
N TYR A 119 14.51 13.37 3.34
CA TYR A 119 14.37 13.30 1.88
C TYR A 119 15.48 12.46 1.23
N ARG A 120 15.12 11.69 0.19
CA ARG A 120 16.06 10.92 -0.65
C ARG A 120 15.53 10.82 -2.07
N ARG A 121 16.25 11.38 -3.04
CA ARG A 121 15.89 11.37 -4.47
C ARG A 121 15.64 9.96 -5.02
N THR A 122 16.41 8.96 -4.59
CA THR A 122 16.22 7.57 -5.03
C THR A 122 14.90 6.96 -4.55
N SER A 123 14.32 7.47 -3.46
CA SER A 123 12.99 7.05 -3.01
C SER A 123 11.88 7.57 -3.91
N ASP A 124 12.04 8.77 -4.49
CA ASP A 124 11.05 9.32 -5.42
C ASP A 124 10.95 8.45 -6.68
N ALA A 125 12.09 7.97 -7.19
CA ALA A 125 12.13 7.07 -8.34
C ALA A 125 11.48 5.72 -8.03
N VAL A 126 11.77 5.14 -6.85
CA VAL A 126 11.10 3.92 -6.37
C VAL A 126 9.60 4.13 -6.27
N MET A 127 9.16 5.22 -5.64
CA MET A 127 7.74 5.52 -5.46
C MET A 127 7.02 5.76 -6.78
N SER A 128 7.66 6.45 -7.74
CA SER A 128 7.09 6.64 -9.08
C SER A 128 6.88 5.30 -9.80
N ALA A 129 7.88 4.41 -9.76
CA ALA A 129 7.77 3.10 -10.40
C ALA A 129 6.73 2.20 -9.70
N MET A 130 6.68 2.22 -8.37
CA MET A 130 5.71 1.44 -7.61
C MET A 130 4.29 1.96 -7.76
N ARG A 131 4.09 3.28 -7.77
CA ARG A 131 2.79 3.90 -8.05
C ARG A 131 2.25 3.41 -9.39
N PHE A 132 3.01 3.59 -10.46
CA PHE A 132 2.59 3.16 -11.80
C PHE A 132 2.12 1.71 -11.80
N ARG A 133 2.84 0.80 -11.12
CA ARG A 133 2.53 -0.63 -11.10
C ARG A 133 1.36 -1.05 -10.20
N LEU A 134 1.10 -0.29 -9.13
CA LEU A 134 0.12 -0.65 -8.11
C LEU A 134 -1.22 0.06 -8.28
N THR A 135 -1.27 1.06 -9.15
CA THR A 135 -2.48 1.81 -9.44
C THR A 135 -3.06 1.44 -10.80
N ASP A 136 -4.26 1.95 -11.05
CA ASP A 136 -4.98 1.89 -12.32
C ASP A 136 -4.15 2.36 -13.53
N GLU A 137 -3.15 3.23 -13.31
CA GLU A 137 -2.18 3.69 -14.32
C GLU A 137 -1.54 2.56 -15.14
N CYS A 138 -1.29 1.39 -14.55
CA CYS A 138 -0.80 0.20 -15.28
C CYS A 138 -1.90 -0.83 -15.56
N LEU A 139 -3.02 -0.80 -14.84
CA LEU A 139 -4.04 -1.86 -14.90
C LEU A 139 -5.05 -1.66 -16.05
N MET A 140 -5.20 -0.45 -16.59
CA MET A 140 -6.06 -0.21 -17.76
C MET A 140 -5.57 -0.90 -19.06
N ASP A 141 -4.30 -1.31 -19.12
CA ASP A 141 -3.72 -2.04 -20.26
C ASP A 141 -3.84 -3.58 -20.16
N ARG A 142 -4.52 -4.10 -19.12
CA ARG A 142 -4.72 -5.55 -18.98
C ARG A 142 -6.00 -5.98 -19.68
N THR A 143 -5.89 -6.42 -20.93
CA THR A 143 -6.95 -7.17 -21.60
C THR A 143 -7.34 -8.38 -20.74
N PRO A 144 -8.63 -8.57 -20.38
CA PRO A 144 -9.06 -9.77 -19.69
C PRO A 144 -8.73 -11.00 -20.54
N VAL A 145 -7.86 -11.88 -20.05
CA VAL A 145 -7.42 -13.08 -20.79
C VAL A 145 -8.51 -14.17 -20.82
N TRP A 146 -9.61 -13.95 -20.08
CA TRP A 146 -10.72 -14.89 -19.98
C TRP A 146 -12.05 -14.16 -20.19
N GLN A 147 -12.60 -14.28 -21.40
CA GLN A 147 -14.03 -14.15 -21.62
C GLN A 147 -14.64 -15.56 -21.46
N ARG A 148 -15.57 -15.73 -20.52
CA ARG A 148 -16.33 -16.99 -20.42
C ARG A 148 -17.15 -17.12 -21.71
N HIS A 149 -16.89 -18.18 -22.47
CA HIS A 149 -17.79 -18.68 -23.51
C HIS A 149 -18.99 -19.39 -22.88
#